data_AF-A0A7J0FB19-F1
#
_entry.id   AF-A0A7J0FB19-F1
#
_cell.length_a   1.000
_cell.length_b   1.000
_cell.length_c   1.000
_cell.angle_alpha   90.00
_cell.angle_beta   90.00
_cell.angle_gamma   90.00
#
_symmetry.space_group_name_H-M   'P 1'
#
loop_
_entity.id
_entity.type
_entity.pdbx_description
1 polymer ?
#
loop_
_entity_poly.entity_id
_entity_poly.type
_entity_poly.pdbx_seq_one_letter_code
_entity_poly.pdbx_strand_id
1 'polypeptide(L)'
;MASTSLLFATPRSPFTSRRCFTVRPITATLSKPTAKPAEPSKLPVRDVPGDYGLPFIGPIMDRLDYFYNQGRHKFFKSRMEKYKSTVFKANTPPGPFISQNHCSTARTSWCSSTSLKSEKKDLFSGTYMPSIDLTGGYRILSYLDLSEPYLPIVQTNPELHQNLCLKNLNYTSCQLAIQR
;
A
#
# COMPACT_ATOMS: atom_id res chain seq x y z
N MET A 1 20.41 -29.90 58.64
CA MET A 1 20.33 -30.70 57.39
C MET A 1 19.84 -29.78 56.28
N ALA A 2 20.62 -29.66 55.20
CA ALA A 2 20.37 -29.04 53.87
C ALA A 2 19.73 -27.63 53.85
N SER A 3 20.35 -26.51 53.48
CA SER A 3 21.37 -26.17 52.47
C SER A 3 21.04 -26.61 51.04
N THR A 4 20.41 -25.72 50.27
CA THR A 4 20.52 -25.69 48.80
C THR A 4 20.11 -24.31 48.26
N SER A 5 21.09 -23.45 48.05
CA SER A 5 21.01 -22.22 47.25
C SER A 5 21.17 -22.56 45.77
N LEU A 6 20.17 -22.24 44.95
CA LEU A 6 20.21 -22.40 43.49
C LEU A 6 20.87 -21.18 42.84
N LEU A 7 22.12 -21.32 42.43
CA LEU A 7 22.81 -20.38 41.55
C LEU A 7 22.63 -20.84 40.09
N PHE A 8 21.84 -20.09 39.31
CA PHE A 8 21.83 -20.22 37.85
C PHE A 8 22.97 -19.36 37.28
N ALA A 9 24.11 -20.00 36.97
CA ALA A 9 25.17 -19.39 36.19
C ALA A 9 24.97 -19.73 34.71
N THR A 10 24.62 -18.74 33.88
CA THR A 10 24.61 -18.87 32.42
C THR A 10 26.01 -18.65 31.85
N PRO A 11 26.58 -19.56 31.04
CA PRO A 11 27.85 -19.30 30.38
C PRO A 11 27.66 -18.31 29.22
N ARG A 12 28.29 -17.14 29.30
CA ARG A 12 28.50 -16.24 28.16
C ARG A 12 29.62 -16.81 27.29
N SER A 13 29.28 -17.29 26.11
CA SER A 13 30.24 -17.61 25.04
C SER A 13 30.72 -16.31 24.39
N PRO A 14 32.03 -16.10 24.20
CA PRO A 14 32.55 -15.01 23.38
C PRO A 14 32.58 -15.50 21.92
N PHE A 15 31.55 -15.16 21.14
CA PHE A 15 31.56 -15.39 19.71
C PHE A 15 32.35 -14.28 19.00
N THR A 16 33.68 -14.35 19.03
CA THR A 16 34.55 -13.50 18.21
C THR A 16 34.83 -14.19 16.88
N SER A 17 33.86 -14.13 15.95
CA SER A 17 34.12 -14.47 14.55
C SER A 17 34.24 -13.17 13.74
N ARG A 18 35.46 -12.62 13.67
CA ARG A 18 35.80 -11.62 12.65
C ARG A 18 35.92 -12.32 11.31
N ARG A 19 34.79 -12.53 10.63
CA ARG A 19 34.80 -12.94 9.23
C ARG A 19 35.02 -11.67 8.39
N CYS A 20 36.27 -11.39 8.07
CA CYS A 20 36.65 -10.39 7.07
C CYS A 20 36.06 -10.83 5.72
N PHE A 21 34.99 -10.17 5.29
CA PHE A 21 34.43 -10.38 3.95
C PHE A 21 35.30 -9.63 2.96
N THR A 22 36.12 -10.36 2.22
CA THR A 22 36.80 -9.87 1.03
C THR A 22 35.76 -9.60 -0.04
N VAL A 23 35.35 -8.33 -0.16
CA VAL A 23 34.48 -7.88 -1.26
C VAL A 23 35.30 -7.90 -2.53
N ARG A 24 35.06 -8.89 -3.39
CA ARG A 24 35.55 -8.86 -4.78
C ARG A 24 34.69 -7.84 -5.53
N PRO A 25 35.26 -6.85 -6.23
CA PRO A 25 34.47 -5.96 -7.06
C PRO A 25 33.84 -6.78 -8.19
N ILE A 26 32.51 -6.83 -8.22
CA ILE A 26 31.76 -7.39 -9.35
C ILE A 26 31.82 -6.34 -10.46
N THR A 27 32.70 -6.54 -11.43
CA THR A 27 32.67 -5.82 -12.70
C THR A 27 31.38 -6.20 -13.42
N ALA A 28 30.36 -5.35 -13.35
CA ALA A 28 29.13 -5.51 -14.11
C ALA A 28 29.45 -5.27 -15.60
N THR A 29 29.63 -6.35 -16.35
CA THR A 29 29.55 -6.31 -17.81
C THR A 29 28.11 -5.97 -18.17
N LEU A 30 27.90 -4.75 -18.69
CA LEU A 30 26.64 -4.28 -19.25
C LEU A 30 26.36 -5.05 -20.54
N SER A 31 25.94 -6.32 -20.44
CA SER A 31 25.26 -6.98 -21.55
C SER A 31 23.86 -6.42 -21.64
N LYS A 32 23.70 -5.47 -22.56
CA LYS A 32 22.43 -4.91 -23.01
C LYS A 32 21.42 -6.06 -23.20
N PRO A 33 20.38 -6.19 -22.36
CA PRO A 33 19.31 -7.11 -22.69
C PRO A 33 18.54 -6.45 -23.83
N THR A 34 18.77 -6.92 -25.05
CA THR A 34 17.84 -6.71 -26.16
C THR A 34 16.57 -7.47 -25.83
N ALA A 35 15.76 -6.90 -24.93
CA ALA A 35 14.39 -7.30 -24.71
C ALA A 35 13.66 -6.99 -26.01
N LYS A 36 13.43 -8.05 -26.80
CA LYS A 36 12.46 -8.02 -27.89
C LYS A 36 11.15 -7.43 -27.33
N PRO A 37 10.55 -6.40 -27.95
CA PRO A 37 9.22 -5.96 -27.57
C PRO A 37 8.30 -7.18 -27.63
N ALA A 38 7.76 -7.60 -26.49
CA ALA A 38 6.72 -8.61 -26.48
C ALA A 38 5.58 -8.06 -27.33
N GLU A 39 5.28 -8.74 -28.44
CA GLU A 39 4.15 -8.35 -29.27
C GLU A 39 2.90 -8.29 -28.40
N PRO A 40 2.12 -7.21 -28.46
CA PRO A 40 0.86 -7.15 -27.72
C PRO A 40 -0.01 -8.28 -28.23
N SER A 41 -0.29 -9.26 -27.36
CA SER A 41 -1.29 -10.26 -27.65
C SER A 41 -2.56 -9.52 -28.04
N LYS A 42 -3.05 -9.76 -29.26
CA LYS A 42 -4.22 -9.10 -29.84
C LYS A 42 -5.47 -9.62 -29.13
N LEU A 43 -5.63 -9.25 -27.87
CA LEU A 43 -6.86 -9.47 -27.13
C LEU A 43 -7.93 -8.56 -27.75
N PRO A 44 -9.15 -9.09 -28.01
CA PRO A 44 -10.22 -8.28 -28.55
C PRO A 44 -10.55 -7.18 -27.55
N VAL A 45 -10.53 -5.93 -28.01
CA VAL A 45 -10.97 -4.78 -27.21
C VAL A 45 -12.47 -4.93 -26.99
N ARG A 46 -12.89 -5.00 -25.73
CA ARG A 46 -14.29 -5.06 -25.32
C ARG A 46 -14.55 -3.93 -24.33
N ASP A 47 -15.76 -3.40 -24.34
CA ASP A 47 -16.19 -2.42 -23.35
C ASP A 47 -16.24 -3.07 -21.96
N VAL A 48 -15.88 -2.28 -20.94
CA VAL A 48 -15.90 -2.75 -19.56
C VAL A 48 -17.36 -2.87 -19.09
N PRO A 49 -17.83 -4.09 -18.76
CA PRO A 49 -19.20 -4.30 -18.35
C PRO A 49 -19.48 -3.72 -16.96
N GLY A 50 -20.75 -3.41 -16.69
CA GLY A 50 -21.20 -2.87 -15.41
C GLY A 50 -21.65 -1.41 -15.49
N ASP A 51 -22.32 -0.98 -14.43
CA ASP A 51 -22.88 0.36 -14.27
C ASP A 51 -22.69 0.80 -12.81
N TYR A 52 -22.70 2.11 -12.57
CA TYR A 52 -22.67 2.75 -11.27
C TYR A 52 -24.09 2.93 -10.69
N GLY A 53 -25.13 2.73 -11.51
CA GLY A 53 -26.52 2.83 -11.10
C GLY A 53 -26.99 4.27 -10.94
N LEU A 54 -28.10 4.47 -10.21
CA LEU A 54 -28.60 5.82 -9.94
C LEU A 54 -27.63 6.59 -9.04
N PRO A 55 -27.45 7.91 -9.29
CA PRO A 55 -26.63 8.76 -8.45
C PRO A 55 -27.11 8.67 -6.99
N PHE A 56 -26.17 8.59 -6.05
CA PHE A 56 -26.38 8.38 -4.61
C PHE A 56 -26.89 7.00 -4.20
N ILE A 57 -27.97 6.49 -4.79
CA ILE A 57 -28.59 5.23 -4.35
C ILE A 57 -27.71 4.03 -4.68
N GLY A 58 -27.19 3.95 -5.92
CA GLY A 58 -26.31 2.86 -6.34
C GLY A 58 -25.08 2.71 -5.44
N PRO A 59 -24.32 3.79 -5.20
CA PRO A 59 -23.16 3.78 -4.31
C PRO A 59 -23.48 3.41 -2.85
N ILE A 60 -24.63 3.84 -2.33
CA ILE A 60 -25.06 3.48 -0.96
C ILE A 60 -25.37 1.98 -0.89
N MET A 61 -26.11 1.44 -1.86
CA MET A 61 -26.42 0.01 -1.90
C MET A 61 -25.16 -0.84 -2.08
N ASP A 62 -24.26 -0.44 -2.98
CA ASP A 62 -22.98 -1.14 -3.17
C ASP A 62 -22.12 -1.10 -1.89
N ARG A 63 -22.12 0.02 -1.16
CA ARG A 63 -21.45 0.14 0.14
C ARG A 63 -22.06 -0.82 1.17
N LEU A 64 -23.39 -0.90 1.25
CA LEU A 64 -24.08 -1.82 2.15
C LEU A 64 -23.80 -3.28 1.80
N ASP A 65 -23.79 -3.62 0.50
CA ASP A 65 -23.43 -4.95 0.04
C ASP A 65 -21.97 -5.31 0.36
N TYR A 66 -21.07 -4.36 0.17
CA TYR A 66 -19.64 -4.54 0.41
C TYR A 66 -19.31 -4.80 1.89
N PHE A 67 -19.95 -4.07 2.81
CA PHE A 67 -19.67 -4.17 4.24
C PHE A 67 -20.59 -5.12 5.01
N TYR A 68 -21.87 -5.19 4.69
CA TYR A 68 -22.88 -5.82 5.55
C TYR A 68 -23.60 -6.99 4.89
N ASN A 69 -24.19 -6.82 3.70
CA ASN A 69 -25.07 -7.86 3.15
C ASN A 69 -24.29 -9.06 2.60
N GLN A 70 -23.21 -8.82 1.84
CA GLN A 70 -22.44 -9.87 1.15
C GLN A 70 -21.03 -10.01 1.71
N GLY A 71 -20.39 -8.88 2.02
CA GLY A 71 -18.98 -8.82 2.38
C GLY A 71 -18.05 -8.77 1.17
N ARG A 72 -16.81 -8.31 1.39
CA ARG A 72 -15.82 -7.98 0.35
C ARG A 72 -15.63 -9.07 -0.72
N HIS A 73 -15.39 -10.31 -0.31
CA HIS A 73 -15.10 -11.39 -1.26
C HIS A 73 -16.32 -11.76 -2.12
N LYS A 74 -17.49 -11.89 -1.50
CA LYS A 74 -18.72 -12.24 -2.22
C LYS A 74 -19.19 -11.12 -3.13
N PHE A 75 -19.00 -9.86 -2.72
CA PHE A 75 -19.30 -8.68 -3.52
C PHE A 75 -18.63 -8.70 -4.89
N PHE A 76 -17.34 -9.02 -4.96
CA PHE A 76 -16.62 -9.12 -6.22
C PHE A 76 -16.95 -10.40 -6.97
N LYS A 77 -17.04 -11.54 -6.28
CA LYS A 77 -17.35 -12.84 -6.89
C LYS A 77 -18.70 -12.84 -7.60
N SER A 78 -19.74 -12.30 -6.97
CA SER A 78 -21.09 -12.24 -7.56
C SER A 78 -21.14 -11.37 -8.83
N ARG A 79 -20.37 -10.27 -8.85
CA ARG A 79 -20.27 -9.37 -10.03
C ARG A 79 -19.43 -9.97 -11.15
N MET A 80 -18.36 -10.70 -10.82
CA MET A 80 -17.59 -11.47 -11.80
C MET A 80 -18.46 -12.51 -12.49
N GLU A 81 -19.27 -13.24 -11.73
CA GLU A 81 -20.20 -14.25 -12.27
C GLU A 81 -21.31 -13.60 -13.11
N LYS A 82 -21.88 -12.47 -12.64
CA LYS A 82 -22.91 -11.70 -13.37
C LYS A 82 -22.43 -11.21 -14.73
N TYR A 83 -21.24 -10.61 -14.79
CA TYR A 83 -20.71 -10.02 -16.03
C TYR A 83 -19.80 -10.96 -16.82
N LYS A 84 -19.52 -12.16 -16.29
CA LYS A 84 -18.57 -13.14 -16.86
C LYS A 84 -17.22 -12.50 -17.22
N SER A 85 -16.78 -11.52 -16.42
CA SER A 85 -15.58 -10.72 -16.65
C SER A 85 -14.80 -10.52 -15.36
N THR A 86 -13.47 -10.48 -15.45
CA THR A 86 -12.58 -10.15 -14.33
C THR A 86 -12.36 -8.64 -14.18
N VAL A 87 -12.83 -7.86 -15.16
CA VAL A 87 -12.78 -6.39 -15.19
C VAL A 87 -14.20 -5.88 -15.37
N PHE A 88 -14.69 -5.09 -14.42
CA PHE A 88 -16.05 -4.52 -14.46
C PHE A 88 -16.12 -3.19 -13.71
N LYS A 89 -17.11 -2.36 -14.05
CA LYS A 89 -17.41 -1.10 -13.35
C LYS A 89 -18.17 -1.40 -12.06
N ALA A 90 -17.76 -0.76 -10.97
CA ALA A 90 -18.43 -0.86 -9.66
C ALA A 90 -18.14 0.37 -8.80
N ASN A 91 -19.07 0.70 -7.90
CA ASN A 91 -18.84 1.73 -6.89
C ASN A 91 -17.92 1.18 -5.79
N THR A 92 -16.95 1.98 -5.34
CA THR A 92 -16.08 1.65 -4.21
C THR A 92 -16.49 2.42 -2.96
N PRO A 93 -16.38 1.80 -1.76
CA PRO A 93 -16.48 2.54 -0.51
C PRO A 93 -15.35 3.57 -0.43
N PRO A 94 -15.53 4.74 0.21
CA PRO A 94 -16.51 5.06 1.26
C PRO A 94 -17.88 5.57 0.77
N GLY A 95 -18.10 5.73 -0.53
CA GLY A 95 -19.36 6.23 -1.08
C GLY A 95 -19.55 7.75 -0.93
N PRO A 96 -20.76 8.26 -1.23
CA PRO A 96 -21.06 9.70 -1.23
C PRO A 96 -20.86 10.32 0.16
N PHE A 97 -20.70 11.64 0.20
CA PHE A 97 -20.35 12.49 1.37
C PHE A 97 -18.88 12.49 1.78
N ILE A 98 -18.18 11.36 1.63
CA ILE A 98 -16.74 11.27 1.96
C ILE A 98 -15.92 11.35 0.66
N SER A 99 -16.32 10.59 -0.37
CA SER A 99 -15.69 10.65 -1.68
C SER A 99 -16.59 11.36 -2.69
N GLN A 100 -16.03 12.33 -3.42
CA GLN A 100 -16.70 13.00 -4.53
C GLN A 100 -16.86 12.05 -5.74
N ASN A 101 -15.86 11.20 -5.99
CA ASN A 101 -15.82 10.27 -7.12
C ASN A 101 -15.68 8.83 -6.62
N HIS A 102 -16.82 8.15 -6.44
CA HIS A 102 -16.89 6.76 -5.96
C HIS A 102 -16.91 5.72 -7.10
N CYS A 103 -16.94 6.18 -8.35
CA CYS A 103 -16.95 5.34 -9.54
C CYS A 103 -15.56 4.75 -9.80
N SER A 104 -15.42 3.44 -9.80
CA SER A 104 -14.14 2.75 -10.06
C SER A 104 -14.30 1.59 -11.02
N THR A 105 -13.21 1.23 -11.70
CA THR A 105 -13.16 -0.03 -12.46
C THR A 105 -12.46 -1.07 -11.59
N ALA A 106 -13.20 -2.07 -11.15
CA ALA A 106 -12.66 -3.18 -10.38
C ALA A 106 -11.94 -4.15 -11.33
N ARG A 107 -10.73 -4.55 -10.94
CA ARG A 107 -9.93 -5.58 -11.62
C ARG A 107 -9.54 -6.63 -10.60
N THR A 108 -10.04 -7.85 -10.76
CA THR A 108 -9.85 -8.94 -9.78
C THR A 108 -8.76 -9.94 -10.19
N SER A 109 -8.35 -9.96 -11.46
CA SER A 109 -7.35 -10.93 -11.95
C SER A 109 -5.91 -10.43 -11.77
N TRP A 110 -5.07 -11.27 -11.16
CA TRP A 110 -3.64 -11.02 -10.93
C TRP A 110 -2.79 -11.07 -12.22
N CYS A 111 -3.25 -11.79 -13.25
CA CYS A 111 -2.48 -12.10 -14.45
C CYS A 111 -2.26 -10.91 -15.41
N SER A 112 -2.88 -9.75 -15.15
CA SER A 112 -2.80 -8.56 -15.99
C SER A 112 -2.10 -7.38 -15.31
N SER A 113 -1.14 -7.64 -14.41
CA SER A 113 -0.35 -6.60 -13.72
C SER A 113 0.68 -5.91 -14.63
N THR A 114 0.27 -5.51 -15.85
CA THR A 114 1.00 -4.48 -16.57
C THR A 114 0.78 -3.16 -15.83
N SER A 115 1.89 -2.56 -15.40
CA SER A 115 1.99 -1.27 -14.73
C SER A 115 0.94 -0.28 -15.25
N LEU A 116 -0.09 -0.01 -14.44
CA LEU A 116 -0.97 1.13 -14.68
C LEU A 116 -0.07 2.37 -14.67
N LYS A 117 0.16 2.95 -15.85
CA LYS A 117 0.74 4.30 -16.00
C LYS A 117 -0.32 5.32 -15.63
N SER A 118 -0.86 5.20 -14.43
CA SER A 118 -1.81 6.12 -13.84
C SER A 118 -1.05 7.02 -12.88
N GLU A 119 -1.45 8.28 -12.84
CA GLU A 119 -1.06 9.20 -11.77
C GLU A 119 -1.49 8.58 -10.43
N LYS A 120 -0.55 8.48 -9.47
CA LYS A 120 -0.81 7.87 -8.14
C LYS A 120 -0.92 8.91 -7.05
N LYS A 121 -1.28 10.14 -7.41
CA LYS A 121 -1.43 11.26 -6.49
C LYS A 121 -2.71 11.10 -5.66
N ASP A 122 -2.60 11.17 -4.34
CA ASP A 122 -3.73 11.19 -3.39
C ASP A 122 -4.67 9.97 -3.41
N LEU A 123 -4.24 8.85 -4.01
CA LEU A 123 -5.04 7.64 -4.20
C LEU A 123 -4.69 6.48 -3.24
N PHE A 124 -3.81 6.69 -2.26
CA PHE A 124 -3.34 5.62 -1.37
C PHE A 124 -4.48 4.92 -0.61
N SER A 125 -5.43 5.70 -0.10
CA SER A 125 -6.61 5.19 0.61
C SER A 125 -7.78 4.87 -0.34
N GLY A 126 -7.54 4.84 -1.65
CA GLY A 126 -8.56 4.64 -2.67
C GLY A 126 -9.14 5.95 -3.16
N THR A 127 -10.47 6.08 -3.14
CA THR A 127 -11.22 7.22 -3.69
C THR A 127 -11.35 8.41 -2.74
N TYR A 128 -10.68 8.37 -1.59
CA TYR A 128 -10.72 9.42 -0.58
C TYR A 128 -9.32 9.67 -0.01
N MET A 129 -8.98 10.94 0.15
CA MET A 129 -7.80 11.39 0.89
C MET A 129 -8.25 12.01 2.22
N PRO A 130 -7.70 11.59 3.37
CA PRO A 130 -7.99 12.21 4.65
C PRO A 130 -7.48 13.67 4.69
N SER A 131 -8.05 14.49 5.57
CA SER A 131 -7.55 15.85 5.78
C SER A 131 -6.08 15.83 6.21
N ILE A 132 -5.30 16.77 5.67
CA ILE A 132 -3.90 17.00 6.04
C ILE A 132 -3.76 17.48 7.50
N ASP A 133 -4.84 17.94 8.12
CA ASP A 133 -4.84 18.31 9.55
C ASP A 133 -4.53 17.10 10.43
N LEU A 134 -4.89 15.89 9.98
CA LEU A 134 -4.59 14.64 10.68
C LEU A 134 -3.10 14.25 10.58
N THR A 135 -2.35 14.90 9.69
CA THR A 135 -0.92 14.66 9.43
C THR A 135 -0.08 15.91 9.67
N GLY A 136 -0.59 16.88 10.45
CA GLY A 136 0.14 18.08 10.84
C GLY A 136 0.34 19.09 9.71
N GLY A 137 -0.55 19.13 8.72
CA GLY A 137 -0.50 20.04 7.58
C GLY A 137 0.33 19.55 6.40
N TYR A 138 0.82 18.32 6.43
CA TYR A 138 1.67 17.76 5.37
C TYR A 138 1.03 16.56 4.68
N ARG A 139 1.23 16.45 3.36
CA ARG A 139 0.94 15.22 2.61
C ARG A 139 2.05 14.20 2.88
N ILE A 140 1.67 13.06 3.44
CA ILE A 140 2.62 11.97 3.73
C ILE A 140 3.07 11.27 2.45
N LEU A 141 4.24 10.61 2.53
CA LEU A 141 4.93 9.95 1.41
C LEU A 141 4.02 9.04 0.57
N SER A 142 3.06 8.37 1.21
CA SER A 142 2.16 7.43 0.55
C SER A 142 1.19 8.09 -0.44
N TYR A 143 0.86 9.38 -0.27
CA TYR A 143 -0.04 10.11 -1.17
C TYR A 143 0.68 10.90 -2.27
N LEU A 144 2.01 10.99 -2.20
CA LEU A 144 2.83 11.70 -3.17
C LEU A 144 3.07 10.84 -4.41
N ASP A 145 3.00 11.45 -5.60
CA ASP A 145 3.28 10.76 -6.86
C ASP A 145 4.77 10.86 -7.28
N LEU A 146 5.27 9.88 -8.03
CA LEU A 146 6.66 9.79 -8.52
C LEU A 146 7.11 10.97 -9.39
N SER A 147 6.16 11.72 -9.93
CA SER A 147 6.41 12.96 -10.68
C SER A 147 6.67 14.18 -9.78
N GLU A 148 6.29 14.13 -8.49
CA GLU A 148 6.44 15.26 -7.58
C GLU A 148 7.91 15.38 -7.09
N PRO A 149 8.52 16.57 -7.15
CA PRO A 149 9.95 16.78 -6.88
C PRO A 149 10.36 16.53 -5.42
N TYR A 150 9.40 16.43 -4.50
CA TYR A 150 9.65 16.20 -3.08
C TYR A 150 9.91 14.73 -2.74
N LEU A 151 9.46 13.78 -3.57
CA LEU A 151 9.63 12.35 -3.31
C LEU A 151 11.08 11.88 -3.27
N PRO A 152 11.95 12.26 -4.24
CA PRO A 152 13.35 11.87 -4.20
C PRO A 152 14.05 12.37 -2.93
N ILE A 153 13.67 13.54 -2.41
CA ILE A 153 14.28 14.14 -1.21
C ILE A 153 13.95 13.32 0.05
N VAL A 154 12.70 12.84 0.17
CA VAL A 154 12.29 12.02 1.32
C VAL A 154 12.85 10.59 1.23
N GLN A 155 12.97 10.03 0.02
CA GLN A 155 13.53 8.68 -0.18
C GLN A 155 15.05 8.64 -0.01
N THR A 156 15.76 9.72 -0.34
CA THR A 156 17.23 9.79 -0.24
C THR A 156 17.73 10.06 1.17
N ASN A 157 16.89 10.55 2.09
CA ASN A 157 17.29 10.88 3.44
C ASN A 157 16.32 10.31 4.50
N PRO A 158 16.52 9.05 4.95
CA PRO A 158 15.68 8.42 5.97
C PRO A 158 15.76 9.11 7.35
N GLU A 159 16.83 9.86 7.63
CA GLU A 159 16.94 10.65 8.87
C GLU A 159 16.03 11.88 8.86
N LEU A 160 15.74 12.46 7.69
CA LEU A 160 14.77 13.55 7.56
C LEU A 160 13.36 13.06 7.94
N HIS A 161 13.01 11.82 7.58
CA HIS A 161 11.72 11.20 7.92
C HIS A 161 11.59 10.97 9.43
N GLN A 162 12.66 10.52 10.10
CA GLN A 162 12.68 10.41 11.56
C GLN A 162 12.58 11.78 12.23
N ASN A 163 13.30 12.79 11.75
CA ASN A 163 13.25 14.13 12.32
C ASN A 163 11.91 14.85 12.08
N LEU A 164 11.22 14.62 10.97
CA LEU A 164 9.84 15.10 10.73
C LEU A 164 8.83 14.39 11.64
N CYS A 165 8.98 13.07 11.82
CA CYS A 165 8.12 12.29 12.70
C CYS A 165 8.32 12.68 14.18
N LEU A 166 9.56 12.89 14.61
CA LEU A 166 9.92 13.33 15.96
C LEU A 166 9.54 14.79 16.25
N LYS A 167 9.50 15.67 15.24
CA LYS A 167 9.02 17.05 15.39
C LYS A 167 7.50 17.15 15.58
N ASN A 168 6.74 16.15 15.15
CA ASN A 168 5.26 16.11 15.30
C ASN A 168 4.79 15.36 16.56
N LEU A 169 5.64 14.57 17.19
CA LEU A 169 5.41 14.08 18.55
C LEU A 169 6.02 15.10 19.51
N ASN A 170 5.20 16.01 20.03
CA ASN A 170 5.58 16.79 21.21
C ASN A 170 6.17 15.82 22.24
N TYR A 171 7.46 15.98 22.52
CA TYR A 171 8.33 15.09 23.28
C TYR A 171 7.81 14.79 24.70
N THR A 172 6.82 15.56 25.17
CA THR A 172 6.12 15.40 26.44
C THR A 172 5.12 14.25 26.46
N SER A 173 4.54 13.84 25.32
CA SER A 173 3.52 12.76 25.33
C SER A 173 4.11 11.35 25.23
N CYS A 174 5.35 11.19 24.74
CA CYS A 174 6.02 9.89 24.64
C CYS A 174 6.70 9.45 25.94
N GLN A 175 7.11 10.37 26.82
CA GLN A 175 7.74 10.02 28.10
C GLN A 175 6.74 9.38 29.09
N LEU A 176 5.44 9.70 29.00
CA LEU A 176 4.39 9.11 29.84
C LEU A 176 4.00 7.67 29.43
N ALA A 177 4.39 7.20 28.24
CA ALA A 177 4.07 5.87 27.76
C ALA A 177 5.13 4.80 28.11
N ILE A 178 6.29 5.21 28.65
CA ILE A 178 7.43 4.33 28.94
C ILE A 178 7.55 4.01 30.46
N GLN A 179 6.71 4.62 31.32
CA GLN A 179 6.69 4.37 32.78
C GLN A 179 5.48 3.54 33.26
N ARG A 180 4.92 2.64 32.45
CA ARG A 180 3.99 1.61 32.92
C ARG A 180 4.50 0.21 32.61
#